data_AF-A0A2D9QQ01-F1
#
_entry.id   AF-A0A2D9QQ01-F1
#
_cell.length_a   1.000
_cell.length_b   1.000
_cell.length_c   1.000
_cell.angle_alpha   90.00
_cell.angle_beta   90.00
_cell.angle_gamma   90.00
#
_symmetry.space_group_name_H-M   'P 1'
#
loop_
_entity.id
_entity.type
_entity.pdbx_description
1 polymer ?
#
loop_
_entity_poly.entity_id
_entity_poly.type
_entity_poly.pdbx_seq_one_letter_code
_entity_poly.pdbx_strand_id
1 'polypeptide(L)'
;MYYKIIEKFSPSDEERWQNYLNWRQLDLTCFDSIDGILKPDLFNPKSQEDWANCVNEDFKLHLITNLNYARKILHRYHNANIVGVETELDEDYESEEGLLGYDIIDGSISVLTNWGTDTENLINPHLMPNGLIGDLAQALRIRNLLRQKFPDDPHVKKSEVWAVYCVDE
;
A
#
# COMPACT_ATOMS: atom_id res chain seq x y z
N MET A 1 7.42 0.82 -12.68
CA MET A 1 6.86 -0.09 -11.66
C MET A 1 7.94 -0.65 -10.78
N TYR A 2 7.71 -0.64 -9.47
CA TYR A 2 8.51 -1.31 -8.45
C TYR A 2 7.74 -2.48 -7.85
N TYR A 3 8.43 -3.30 -7.05
CA TYR A 3 7.86 -4.46 -6.39
C TYR A 3 8.15 -4.42 -4.89
N LYS A 4 7.18 -4.82 -4.08
CA LYS A 4 7.36 -5.01 -2.64
C LYS A 4 7.17 -6.48 -2.30
N ILE A 5 7.94 -6.99 -1.34
CA ILE A 5 7.65 -8.26 -0.67
C ILE A 5 7.14 -7.92 0.71
N ILE A 6 5.85 -8.19 0.93
CA ILE A 6 5.13 -7.82 2.15
C ILE A 6 4.55 -9.07 2.81
N GLU A 7 4.32 -8.98 4.11
CA GLU A 7 3.56 -10.00 4.83
C GLU A 7 2.11 -10.02 4.34
N LYS A 8 1.50 -11.21 4.30
CA LYS A 8 0.08 -11.34 4.00
C LYS A 8 -0.76 -10.92 5.21
N PHE A 9 -1.87 -10.24 4.94
CA PHE A 9 -2.93 -9.98 5.90
C PHE A 9 -4.27 -10.17 5.17
N SER A 10 -5.12 -11.05 5.68
CA SER A 10 -6.36 -11.44 5.00
C SER A 10 -7.40 -11.99 5.99
N PRO A 11 -8.60 -12.37 5.53
CA PRO A 11 -9.58 -13.05 6.37
C PRO A 11 -9.06 -14.32 7.07
N SER A 12 -7.98 -14.94 6.57
CA SER A 12 -7.34 -16.10 7.22
C SER A 12 -6.64 -15.76 8.53
N ASP A 13 -6.42 -14.48 8.85
CA ASP A 13 -5.84 -14.02 10.12
C ASP A 13 -6.87 -13.94 11.27
N GLU A 14 -8.08 -14.48 11.04
CA GLU A 14 -9.14 -14.71 12.02
C GLU A 14 -9.36 -13.52 12.99
N GLU A 15 -8.94 -13.66 14.25
CA GLU A 15 -9.12 -12.66 15.31
C GLU A 15 -8.47 -11.32 14.94
N ARG A 16 -7.27 -11.33 14.36
CA ARG A 16 -6.57 -10.11 13.93
C ARG A 16 -7.36 -9.38 12.84
N TRP A 17 -7.93 -10.12 11.91
CA TRP A 17 -8.78 -9.58 10.84
C TRP A 17 -10.05 -8.93 11.40
N GLN A 18 -10.78 -9.67 12.25
CA GLN A 18 -12.03 -9.18 12.84
C GLN A 18 -11.80 -7.96 13.74
N ASN A 19 -10.72 -7.95 14.53
CA ASN A 19 -10.37 -6.81 15.35
C ASN A 19 -10.08 -5.56 14.52
N TYR A 20 -9.39 -5.71 13.39
CA TYR A 20 -9.13 -4.61 12.47
C TYR A 20 -10.43 -4.05 11.85
N LEU A 21 -11.30 -4.91 11.32
CA LEU A 21 -12.58 -4.49 10.74
C LEU A 21 -13.46 -3.76 11.76
N ASN A 22 -13.54 -4.29 12.99
CA ASN A 22 -14.29 -3.68 14.08
C ASN A 22 -13.71 -2.32 14.49
N TRP A 23 -12.38 -2.19 14.57
CA TRP A 23 -11.75 -0.91 14.89
C TRP A 23 -12.01 0.15 13.81
N ARG A 24 -11.95 -0.26 12.53
CA ARG A 24 -12.14 0.63 11.38
C ARG A 24 -13.58 0.88 10.98
N GLN A 25 -14.52 0.08 11.49
CA GLN A 25 -15.92 0.07 11.07
C GLN A 25 -16.03 -0.14 9.55
N LEU A 26 -15.32 -1.15 9.04
CA LEU A 26 -15.27 -1.53 7.63
C LEU A 26 -15.78 -2.96 7.42
N ASP A 27 -16.25 -3.24 6.21
CA ASP A 27 -16.61 -4.58 5.76
C ASP A 27 -15.78 -4.92 4.51
N LEU A 28 -14.55 -5.41 4.74
CA LEU A 28 -13.64 -5.79 3.66
C LEU A 28 -13.74 -7.29 3.38
N THR A 29 -13.52 -7.66 2.11
CA THR A 29 -13.47 -9.05 1.65
C THR A 29 -12.04 -9.56 1.45
N CYS A 30 -11.11 -8.65 1.20
CA CYS A 30 -9.66 -8.89 1.14
C CYS A 30 -8.91 -7.60 1.51
N PHE A 31 -7.57 -7.63 1.49
CA PHE A 31 -6.74 -6.49 1.86
C PHE A 31 -5.54 -6.34 0.93
N ASP A 32 -5.73 -5.46 -0.06
CA ASP A 32 -4.74 -5.19 -1.10
C ASP A 32 -3.91 -3.95 -0.82
N SER A 33 -4.29 -3.13 0.18
CA SER A 33 -3.45 -2.05 0.69
C SER A 33 -2.04 -2.54 1.05
N ILE A 34 -1.08 -1.62 0.92
CA ILE A 34 0.34 -1.83 1.23
C ILE A 34 0.72 -1.23 2.60
N ASP A 35 -0.26 -1.10 3.51
CA ASP A 35 -0.07 -0.63 4.88
C ASP A 35 0.97 -1.47 5.63
N GLY A 36 2.14 -0.89 5.86
CA GLY A 36 3.26 -1.53 6.55
C GLY A 36 3.00 -1.86 8.02
N ILE A 37 1.93 -1.36 8.64
CA ILE A 37 1.53 -1.81 10.00
C ILE A 37 0.85 -3.18 9.93
N LEU A 38 0.02 -3.41 8.91
CA LEU A 38 -0.72 -4.66 8.76
C LEU A 38 0.03 -5.68 7.91
N LYS A 39 0.75 -5.20 6.89
CA LYS A 39 1.52 -5.96 5.91
C LYS A 39 2.96 -5.40 5.84
N PRO A 40 3.79 -5.63 6.88
CA PRO A 40 5.14 -5.10 6.93
C PRO A 40 5.98 -5.46 5.70
N ASP A 41 6.88 -4.54 5.34
CA ASP A 41 7.93 -4.78 4.35
C ASP A 41 8.92 -5.83 4.87
N LEU A 42 9.08 -6.92 4.14
CA LEU A 42 9.97 -8.03 4.51
C LEU A 42 11.33 -7.94 3.81
N PHE A 43 11.37 -7.25 2.66
CA PHE A 43 12.61 -7.08 1.92
C PHE A 43 13.51 -6.02 2.56
N ASN A 44 14.74 -6.43 2.86
CA ASN A 44 15.82 -5.55 3.31
C ASN A 44 17.12 -6.07 2.67
N PRO A 45 17.83 -5.25 1.86
CA PRO A 45 18.96 -5.72 1.09
C PRO A 45 20.13 -6.16 1.99
N LYS A 46 20.67 -7.36 1.75
CA LYS A 46 21.77 -7.96 2.55
C LYS A 46 22.95 -8.43 1.70
N SER A 47 22.71 -8.76 0.43
CA SER A 47 23.70 -9.25 -0.52
C SER A 47 23.94 -8.26 -1.65
N GLN A 48 25.06 -8.39 -2.35
CA GLN A 48 25.35 -7.58 -3.54
C GLN A 48 24.25 -7.70 -4.61
N GLU A 49 23.64 -8.89 -4.74
CA GLU A 49 22.52 -9.10 -5.65
C GLU A 49 21.26 -8.34 -5.21
N ASP A 50 20.98 -8.26 -3.89
CA ASP A 50 19.86 -7.45 -3.38
C ASP A 50 20.08 -5.97 -3.70
N TRP A 51 21.27 -5.44 -3.43
CA TRP A 51 21.63 -4.05 -3.69
C TRP A 51 21.59 -3.69 -5.18
N ALA A 52 21.81 -4.65 -6.07
CA ALA A 52 21.69 -4.46 -7.51
C ALA A 52 20.23 -4.47 -8.01
N ASN A 53 19.28 -4.91 -7.19
CA ASN A 53 17.87 -5.06 -7.54
C ASN A 53 16.93 -4.27 -6.61
N CYS A 54 17.44 -3.31 -5.83
CA CYS A 54 16.61 -2.43 -5.02
C CYS A 54 16.83 -0.96 -5.39
N VAL A 55 15.87 -0.11 -5.03
CA VAL A 55 16.01 1.34 -5.15
C VAL A 55 17.01 1.80 -4.09
N ASN A 56 18.16 2.33 -4.53
CA ASN A 56 19.21 2.83 -3.64
C ASN A 56 19.17 4.37 -3.52
N GLU A 57 17.96 4.91 -3.40
CA GLU A 57 17.69 6.34 -3.36
C GLU A 57 16.52 6.60 -2.38
N ASP A 58 16.48 7.81 -1.81
CA ASP A 58 15.36 8.34 -1.01
C ASP A 58 14.82 7.44 0.11
N PHE A 59 15.68 6.61 0.72
CA PHE A 59 15.30 5.64 1.75
C PHE A 59 14.26 4.59 1.29
N LYS A 60 14.04 4.43 -0.02
CA LYS A 60 13.10 3.46 -0.63
C LYS A 60 13.73 2.06 -0.81
N LEU A 61 14.64 1.66 0.08
CA LEU A 61 15.42 0.41 -0.02
C LEU A 61 14.56 -0.88 -0.03
N HIS A 62 13.32 -0.78 0.41
CA HIS A 62 12.34 -1.87 0.44
C HIS A 62 11.69 -2.11 -0.94
N LEU A 63 11.86 -1.18 -1.89
CA LEU A 63 11.38 -1.33 -3.27
C LEU A 63 12.40 -2.11 -4.11
N ILE A 64 11.90 -3.16 -4.75
CA ILE A 64 12.64 -4.03 -5.68
C ILE A 64 12.37 -3.55 -7.11
N THR A 65 13.40 -3.49 -7.94
CA THR A 65 13.30 -2.99 -9.32
C THR A 65 13.04 -4.08 -10.36
N ASN A 66 13.09 -5.36 -9.97
CA ASN A 66 12.98 -6.50 -10.88
C ASN A 66 12.05 -7.60 -10.32
N LEU A 67 10.95 -7.88 -11.03
CA LEU A 67 9.97 -8.90 -10.63
C LEU A 67 10.57 -10.31 -10.57
N ASN A 68 11.40 -10.69 -11.54
CA ASN A 68 12.05 -12.00 -11.55
C ASN A 68 12.97 -12.16 -10.33
N TYR A 69 13.61 -11.06 -9.91
CA TYR A 69 14.37 -11.04 -8.68
C TYR A 69 13.48 -11.22 -7.45
N ALA A 70 12.39 -10.44 -7.35
CA ALA A 70 11.42 -10.56 -6.25
C ALA A 70 10.89 -12.01 -6.14
N ARG A 71 10.49 -12.62 -7.26
CA ARG A 71 10.06 -14.03 -7.35
C ARG A 71 11.16 -14.99 -6.91
N LYS A 72 12.39 -14.79 -7.37
CA LYS A 72 13.55 -15.59 -6.97
C LYS A 72 13.75 -15.56 -5.46
N ILE A 73 13.58 -14.42 -4.79
CA ILE A 73 13.89 -14.27 -3.37
C ILE A 73 12.70 -14.47 -2.42
N LEU A 74 11.48 -14.60 -2.95
CA LEU A 74 10.25 -14.73 -2.16
C LEU A 74 10.33 -15.89 -1.15
N HIS A 75 10.96 -17.01 -1.52
CA HIS A 75 11.13 -18.19 -0.66
C HIS A 75 11.93 -17.92 0.63
N ARG A 76 12.63 -16.78 0.74
CA ARG A 76 13.32 -16.36 1.98
C ARG A 76 12.34 -15.97 3.09
N TYR A 77 11.08 -15.74 2.76
CA TYR A 77 10.08 -15.16 3.65
C TYR A 77 8.89 -16.10 3.83
N HIS A 78 8.46 -16.28 5.07
CA HIS A 78 7.25 -17.03 5.41
C HIS A 78 6.03 -16.12 5.32
N ASN A 79 4.89 -16.65 4.84
CA ASN A 79 3.63 -15.91 4.73
C ASN A 79 3.74 -14.56 3.98
N ALA A 80 4.47 -14.56 2.86
CA ALA A 80 4.73 -13.37 2.07
C ALA A 80 4.06 -13.42 0.69
N ASN A 81 3.77 -12.25 0.13
CA ASN A 81 3.42 -12.09 -1.28
C ASN A 81 4.20 -10.92 -1.90
N ILE A 82 4.22 -10.91 -3.24
CA ILE A 82 4.75 -9.79 -4.01
C ILE A 82 3.57 -8.92 -4.41
N VAL A 83 3.76 -7.61 -4.38
CA VAL A 83 2.84 -6.64 -4.99
C VAL A 83 3.62 -5.71 -5.90
N GLY A 84 2.99 -5.28 -6.99
CA GLY A 84 3.52 -4.23 -7.84
C GLY A 84 3.05 -2.88 -7.31
N VAL A 85 3.90 -1.86 -7.41
CA VAL A 85 3.55 -0.49 -7.04
C VAL A 85 4.09 0.52 -8.05
N GLU A 86 3.33 1.57 -8.30
CA GLU A 86 3.79 2.79 -8.95
C GLU A 86 3.62 3.96 -7.98
N THR A 87 4.65 4.79 -7.90
CA THR A 87 4.74 5.90 -6.95
C THR A 87 4.72 7.23 -7.69
N GLU A 88 4.59 8.33 -6.95
CA GLU A 88 4.70 9.70 -7.52
C GLU A 88 3.68 9.97 -8.65
N LEU A 89 2.46 9.45 -8.49
CA LEU A 89 1.40 9.61 -9.49
C LEU A 89 0.89 11.05 -9.55
N ASP A 90 0.65 11.52 -10.78
CA ASP A 90 -0.05 12.76 -11.09
C ASP A 90 -1.42 12.49 -11.75
N GLU A 91 -2.15 13.55 -12.12
CA GLU A 91 -3.50 13.45 -12.69
C GLU A 91 -3.52 12.82 -14.10
N ASP A 92 -2.39 12.81 -14.80
CA ASP A 92 -2.26 12.31 -16.18
C ASP A 92 -1.79 10.84 -16.21
N TYR A 93 -1.62 10.21 -15.05
CA TYR A 93 -1.18 8.82 -14.96
C TYR A 93 -2.22 7.85 -15.53
N GLU A 94 -1.79 7.05 -16.51
CA GLU A 94 -2.56 5.94 -17.08
C GLU A 94 -2.13 4.63 -16.41
N SER A 95 -3.07 3.92 -15.80
CA SER A 95 -2.81 2.63 -15.16
C SER A 95 -2.60 1.51 -16.16
N GLU A 96 -1.80 0.52 -15.76
CA GLU A 96 -1.59 -0.70 -16.54
C GLU A 96 -2.60 -1.81 -16.17
N GLU A 97 -2.57 -2.93 -16.91
CA GLU A 97 -3.34 -4.12 -16.58
C GLU A 97 -2.94 -4.67 -15.21
N GLY A 98 -3.91 -5.22 -14.47
CA GLY A 98 -3.67 -5.79 -13.13
C GLY A 98 -3.75 -4.77 -11.98
N LEU A 99 -4.20 -3.54 -12.23
CA LEU A 99 -4.47 -2.55 -11.18
C LEU A 99 -5.49 -3.09 -10.17
N LEU A 100 -5.14 -3.05 -8.88
CA LEU A 100 -6.01 -3.38 -7.75
C LEU A 100 -6.66 -2.13 -7.14
N GLY A 101 -6.05 -0.96 -7.34
CA GLY A 101 -6.53 0.34 -6.88
C GLY A 101 -5.40 1.25 -6.44
N TYR A 102 -5.77 2.33 -5.76
CA TYR A 102 -4.87 3.37 -5.28
C TYR A 102 -4.87 3.43 -3.75
N ASP A 103 -3.69 3.59 -3.18
CA ASP A 103 -3.45 3.79 -1.77
C ASP A 103 -2.90 5.21 -1.52
N ILE A 104 -3.04 5.71 -0.29
CA ILE A 104 -2.46 6.98 0.15
C ILE A 104 -1.42 6.66 1.22
N ILE A 105 -0.14 6.85 0.93
CA ILE A 105 0.97 6.34 1.75
C ILE A 105 1.76 7.47 2.40
N ASP A 106 1.96 7.41 3.71
CA ASP A 106 2.96 8.18 4.44
C ASP A 106 4.13 7.27 4.86
N GLY A 107 5.26 7.40 4.15
CA GLY A 107 6.40 6.52 4.31
C GLY A 107 6.06 5.07 3.92
N SER A 108 5.77 4.23 4.92
CA SER A 108 5.33 2.85 4.72
C SER A 108 3.92 2.57 5.23
N ILE A 109 3.20 3.59 5.72
CA ILE A 109 1.89 3.42 6.37
C ILE A 109 0.81 3.95 5.43
N SER A 110 -0.26 3.19 5.26
CA SER A 110 -1.42 3.68 4.51
C SER A 110 -2.26 4.60 5.38
N VAL A 111 -2.45 5.83 4.93
CA VAL A 111 -3.43 6.76 5.46
C VAL A 111 -4.83 6.15 5.35
N LEU A 112 -5.16 5.48 4.24
CA LEU A 112 -6.50 4.90 4.05
C LEU A 112 -6.85 3.86 5.11
N THR A 113 -5.93 2.96 5.45
CA THR A 113 -6.16 1.85 6.38
C THR A 113 -5.65 2.12 7.81
N ASN A 114 -4.97 3.24 8.04
CA ASN A 114 -4.49 3.66 9.37
C ASN A 114 -5.07 4.98 9.91
N TRP A 115 -6.01 5.66 9.24
CA TRP A 115 -6.61 6.94 9.69
C TRP A 115 -7.42 6.90 11.01
N GLY A 116 -7.43 5.77 11.73
CA GLY A 116 -8.31 5.57 12.88
C GLY A 116 -9.78 5.48 12.50
N THR A 117 -10.67 5.98 13.36
CA THR A 117 -12.11 6.01 13.10
C THR A 117 -12.44 7.20 12.20
N ASP A 118 -12.87 6.92 10.96
CA ASP A 118 -13.28 7.91 9.97
C ASP A 118 -14.65 8.52 10.30
N THR A 119 -14.71 9.28 11.41
CA THR A 119 -15.94 9.85 11.96
C THR A 119 -16.65 10.82 11.01
N GLU A 120 -15.90 11.41 10.10
CA GLU A 120 -16.39 12.39 9.13
C GLU A 120 -16.67 11.78 7.75
N ASN A 121 -16.50 10.46 7.60
CA ASN A 121 -16.76 9.72 6.37
C ASN A 121 -15.97 10.25 5.17
N LEU A 122 -14.72 10.66 5.38
CA LEU A 122 -13.83 11.19 4.33
C LEU A 122 -13.17 10.09 3.50
N ILE A 123 -13.04 8.88 4.07
CA ILE A 123 -12.26 7.76 3.52
C ILE A 123 -13.15 6.55 3.32
N ASN A 124 -13.78 6.03 4.38
CA ASN A 124 -14.47 4.75 4.42
C ASN A 124 -15.50 4.57 3.29
N PRO A 125 -16.35 5.57 2.95
CA PRO A 125 -17.33 5.42 1.86
C PRO A 125 -16.73 5.28 0.46
N HIS A 126 -15.44 5.59 0.30
CA HIS A 126 -14.73 5.57 -0.97
C HIS A 126 -13.82 4.34 -1.13
N LEU A 127 -13.71 3.51 -0.10
CA LEU A 127 -12.95 2.27 -0.17
C LEU A 127 -13.75 1.20 -0.92
N MET A 128 -13.05 0.50 -1.79
CA MET A 128 -13.51 -0.76 -2.37
C MET A 128 -13.42 -1.89 -1.34
N PRO A 129 -14.06 -3.05 -1.59
CA PRO A 129 -14.01 -4.21 -0.69
C PRO A 129 -12.60 -4.79 -0.43
N ASN A 130 -11.57 -4.32 -1.13
CA ASN A 130 -10.17 -4.69 -0.92
C ASN A 130 -9.35 -3.67 -0.11
N GLY A 131 -9.99 -2.58 0.35
CA GLY A 131 -9.36 -1.54 1.16
C GLY A 131 -8.62 -0.45 0.37
N LEU A 132 -8.71 -0.45 -0.96
CA LEU A 132 -8.14 0.57 -1.85
C LEU A 132 -9.21 1.49 -2.43
N ILE A 133 -8.79 2.60 -3.06
CA ILE A 133 -9.69 3.46 -3.86
C ILE A 133 -9.59 3.04 -5.33
N GLY A 134 -10.71 2.90 -6.02
CA GLY A 134 -10.73 2.40 -7.41
C GLY A 134 -10.39 3.43 -8.49
N ASP A 135 -10.36 4.72 -8.15
CA ASP A 135 -10.19 5.83 -9.08
C ASP A 135 -9.10 6.81 -8.61
N LEU A 136 -8.19 7.18 -9.52
CA LEU A 136 -7.05 8.04 -9.21
C LEU A 136 -7.49 9.45 -8.80
N ALA A 137 -8.44 10.04 -9.54
CA ALA A 137 -8.91 11.39 -9.26
C ALA A 137 -9.56 11.45 -7.87
N GLN A 138 -10.30 10.43 -7.48
CA GLN A 138 -10.87 10.29 -6.16
C GLN A 138 -9.79 10.13 -5.08
N ALA A 139 -8.74 9.33 -5.31
CA ALA A 139 -7.62 9.18 -4.39
C ALA A 139 -6.85 10.50 -4.18
N LEU A 140 -6.55 11.22 -5.26
CA LEU A 140 -5.91 12.53 -5.22
C LEU A 140 -6.79 13.56 -4.50
N ARG A 141 -8.10 13.56 -4.77
CA ARG A 141 -9.08 14.42 -4.09
C ARG A 141 -9.12 14.17 -2.59
N ILE A 142 -9.16 12.91 -2.15
CA ILE A 142 -9.16 12.55 -0.72
C ILE A 142 -7.85 13.00 -0.07
N ARG A 143 -6.70 12.69 -0.66
CA ARG A 143 -5.38 13.15 -0.15
C ARG A 143 -5.37 14.66 0.03
N ASN A 144 -5.80 15.42 -0.99
CA ASN A 144 -5.80 16.87 -0.96
C ASN A 144 -6.78 17.42 0.09
N LEU A 145 -7.95 16.80 0.25
CA LEU A 145 -8.93 17.17 1.27
C LEU A 145 -8.39 16.94 2.69
N LEU A 146 -7.75 15.79 2.93
CA LEU A 146 -7.13 15.47 4.22
C LEU A 146 -6.03 16.50 4.57
N ARG A 147 -5.18 16.86 3.60
CA ARG A 147 -4.16 17.91 3.77
C ARG A 147 -4.75 19.28 4.09
N GLN A 148 -5.87 19.64 3.47
CA GLN A 148 -6.54 20.92 3.74
C GLN A 148 -7.17 20.94 5.14
N LYS A 149 -7.73 19.81 5.56
CA LYS A 149 -8.45 19.71 6.83
C LYS A 149 -7.53 19.53 8.04
N PHE A 150 -6.42 18.83 7.85
CA PHE A 150 -5.43 18.54 8.89
C PHE A 150 -4.03 19.05 8.46
N PRO A 151 -3.86 20.37 8.25
CA PRO A 151 -2.64 20.94 7.65
C PRO A 151 -1.38 20.76 8.51
N ASP A 152 -1.56 20.57 9.82
CA ASP A 152 -0.47 20.37 10.78
C ASP A 152 -0.17 18.89 11.06
N ASP A 153 -0.97 17.96 10.54
CA ASP A 153 -0.73 16.54 10.70
C ASP A 153 0.34 16.08 9.68
N PRO A 154 1.51 15.59 10.16
CA PRO A 154 2.60 15.19 9.27
C PRO A 154 2.22 14.01 8.37
N HIS A 155 1.31 13.14 8.81
CA HIS A 155 0.92 11.93 8.09
C HIS A 155 0.13 12.23 6.81
N VAL A 156 -0.61 13.35 6.75
CA VAL A 156 -1.29 13.75 5.50
C VAL A 156 -0.43 14.69 4.68
N LYS A 157 0.37 15.52 5.35
CA LYS A 157 1.15 16.56 4.67
C LYS A 157 2.14 15.96 3.67
N LYS A 158 2.73 14.83 4.02
CA LYS A 158 3.75 14.16 3.21
C LYS A 158 3.24 12.92 2.46
N SER A 159 1.98 12.56 2.60
CA SER A 159 1.48 11.34 1.99
C SER A 159 1.42 11.41 0.46
N GLU A 160 1.63 10.31 -0.22
CA GLU A 160 1.62 10.20 -1.67
C GLU A 160 0.50 9.26 -2.12
N VAL A 161 -0.01 9.42 -3.35
CA VAL A 161 -0.92 8.42 -3.92
C VAL A 161 -0.07 7.41 -4.69
N TRP A 162 -0.25 6.13 -4.38
CA TRP A 162 0.45 5.03 -5.01
C TRP A 162 -0.57 4.11 -5.70
N ALA A 163 -0.26 3.59 -6.87
CA ALA A 163 -1.06 2.56 -7.52
C ALA A 163 -0.53 1.19 -7.08
N VAL A 164 -1.45 0.27 -6.79
CA VAL A 164 -1.14 -1.09 -6.34
C VAL A 164 -1.60 -2.08 -7.40
N TYR A 165 -0.73 -3.02 -7.73
CA TYR A 165 -0.91 -3.98 -8.80
C TYR A 165 -0.80 -5.40 -8.29
N CYS A 166 -1.66 -6.26 -8.84
CA CYS A 166 -1.46 -7.70 -8.79
C CYS A 166 -0.28 -8.07 -9.69
N VAL A 167 0.56 -9.00 -9.24
CA VAL A 167 1.73 -9.48 -9.99
C VAL A 167 1.75 -11.00 -10.14
N ASP A 168 0.62 -11.63 -9.78
CA ASP A 168 0.39 -13.05 -9.99
C ASP A 168 0.15 -13.32 -11.48
N GLU A 169 1.09 -14.06 -12.07
CA GLU A 169 0.91 -14.98 -13.20
C GLU A 169 1.43 -16.36 -12.77
#